data_AF-A0AAD5MBE2-F1
#
_entry.id   AF-A0AAD5MBE2-F1
#
_cell.length_a   1.000
_cell.length_b   1.000
_cell.length_c   1.000
_cell.angle_alpha   90.00
_cell.angle_beta   90.00
_cell.angle_gamma   90.00
#
_symmetry.space_group_name_H-M   'P 1'
#
loop_
_entity.id
_entity.type
_entity.pdbx_description
1 polymer ?
#
loop_
_entity_poly.entity_id
_entity_poly.type
_entity_poly.pdbx_seq_one_letter_code
_entity_poly.pdbx_strand_id
1 'polypeptide(L)'
;MSILNRGTRAMTNSLRTGARQMSSATEQEAKEQMARWTQISKGMMGLTAVYTAVQFVSHFGGHEHHEEAPKFAYLKLRNKPFPWHYSNCDLLDSHCKELARAAEKALNEE
;
A
#
# COMPACT_ATOMS: atom_id res chain seq x y z
N MET A 1 -20.95 -22.42 79.16
CA MET A 1 -21.58 -22.45 77.81
C MET A 1 -21.20 -21.18 77.07
N SER A 2 -20.34 -21.27 76.05
CA SER A 2 -20.38 -20.46 74.83
C SER A 2 -19.17 -20.83 73.97
N ILE A 3 -19.38 -21.73 73.01
CA ILE A 3 -18.38 -22.12 72.02
C ILE A 3 -18.71 -21.28 70.80
N LEU A 4 -18.01 -20.17 70.59
CA LEU A 4 -18.28 -19.28 69.46
C LEU A 4 -17.79 -19.91 68.16
N ASN A 5 -18.78 -20.19 67.32
CA ASN A 5 -18.75 -20.67 65.96
C ASN A 5 -17.74 -19.92 65.07
N ARG A 6 -16.60 -20.56 64.77
CA ARG A 6 -15.62 -20.09 63.78
C ARG A 6 -15.79 -20.87 62.48
N GLY A 7 -16.98 -20.75 61.89
CA GLY A 7 -17.37 -21.41 60.65
C GLY A 7 -17.44 -20.46 59.47
N THR A 8 -16.68 -20.77 58.42
CA THR A 8 -16.95 -20.48 57.00
C THR A 8 -16.98 -19.01 56.53
N ARG A 9 -15.80 -18.47 56.21
CA ARG A 9 -15.59 -17.54 55.09
C ARG A 9 -14.39 -17.96 54.27
N ALA A 10 -14.50 -19.09 53.58
CA ALA A 10 -13.45 -19.55 52.68
C ALA A 10 -14.02 -20.39 51.54
N MET A 11 -15.00 -19.88 50.79
CA MET A 11 -15.41 -20.47 49.50
C MET A 11 -16.01 -19.42 48.56
N THR A 12 -15.20 -18.49 48.07
CA THR A 12 -15.57 -17.70 46.87
C THR A 12 -14.42 -17.57 45.84
N ASN A 13 -13.19 -18.00 46.16
CA ASN A 13 -12.08 -17.93 45.21
C ASN A 13 -11.96 -19.14 44.26
N SER A 14 -12.72 -20.21 44.47
CA SER A 14 -12.52 -21.46 43.71
C SER A 14 -13.21 -21.50 42.33
N LEU A 15 -14.09 -20.55 41.99
CA LEU A 15 -14.86 -20.60 40.74
C LEU A 15 -14.21 -19.83 39.57
N ARG A 16 -13.12 -19.08 39.81
CA ARG A 16 -12.40 -18.36 38.74
C ARG A 16 -11.20 -19.13 38.18
N THR A 17 -10.76 -20.18 38.87
CA THR A 17 -9.61 -21.01 38.46
C THR A 17 -9.94 -21.97 37.30
N GLY A 18 -11.18 -21.98 36.80
CA GLY A 18 -11.66 -22.87 35.73
C GLY A 18 -11.95 -22.20 34.39
N ALA A 19 -11.70 -20.89 34.23
CA ALA A 19 -11.86 -20.23 32.93
C ALA A 19 -10.69 -20.63 32.03
N ARG A 20 -10.94 -21.55 31.09
CA ARG A 20 -9.97 -21.91 30.04
C ARG A 20 -9.66 -20.65 29.23
N GLN A 21 -8.46 -20.08 29.39
CA GLN A 21 -7.98 -19.04 28.50
C GLN A 21 -7.79 -19.66 27.11
N MET A 22 -8.70 -19.33 26.19
CA MET A 22 -8.67 -19.79 24.79
C MET A 22 -7.70 -18.95 23.92
N SER A 23 -6.96 -18.02 24.54
CA SER A 23 -5.96 -17.19 23.86
C SER A 23 -4.62 -17.92 23.88
N SER A 24 -3.91 -17.94 22.74
CA SER A 24 -2.56 -18.53 22.64
C SER A 24 -1.50 -17.73 23.41
N ALA A 25 -1.84 -16.55 23.93
CA ALA A 25 -0.97 -15.69 24.74
C ALA A 25 -1.74 -15.05 25.90
N THR A 26 -1.06 -14.78 27.00
CA THR A 26 -1.58 -13.98 28.12
C THR A 26 -1.78 -12.52 27.70
N GLU A 27 -2.63 -11.76 28.40
CA GLU A 27 -2.88 -10.34 28.07
C GLU A 27 -1.60 -9.48 28.12
N GLN A 28 -0.64 -9.84 28.97
CA GLN A 28 0.64 -9.13 29.06
C GLN A 28 1.52 -9.45 27.84
N GLU A 29 1.66 -10.73 27.48
CA GLU A 29 2.40 -11.16 26.29
C GLU A 29 1.82 -10.56 25.00
N ALA A 30 0.50 -10.47 24.89
CA ALA A 30 -0.16 -9.84 23.75
C ALA A 30 0.19 -8.35 23.62
N LYS A 31 0.25 -7.61 24.73
CA LYS A 31 0.65 -6.19 24.74
C LYS A 31 2.11 -6.01 24.32
N GLU A 32 2.99 -6.89 24.78
CA GLU A 32 4.41 -6.86 24.41
C GLU A 32 4.62 -7.18 22.92
N GLN A 33 3.89 -8.16 22.38
CA GLN A 33 3.93 -8.48 20.94
C GLN A 33 3.44 -7.30 20.10
N MET A 34 2.33 -6.65 20.48
CA MET A 34 1.82 -5.47 19.80
C MET A 34 2.81 -4.31 19.83
N ALA A 35 3.42 -4.05 20.99
CA ALA A 35 4.45 -3.02 21.13
C ALA A 35 5.66 -3.32 20.22
N ARG A 36 6.16 -4.56 20.22
CA ARG A 36 7.29 -5.00 19.39
C ARG A 36 7.02 -4.76 17.91
N TRP A 37 5.88 -5.24 17.39
CA TRP A 37 5.54 -5.07 15.98
C TRP A 37 5.31 -3.60 15.60
N THR A 38 4.77 -2.80 16.51
CA THR A 38 4.64 -1.35 16.29
C THR A 38 6.01 -0.68 16.12
N GLN A 39 7.01 -1.05 16.94
CA GLN A 39 8.36 -0.50 16.81
C GLN A 39 9.05 -0.94 15.52
N ILE A 40 8.90 -2.22 15.15
CA ILE A 40 9.43 -2.74 13.88
C ILE A 40 8.82 -1.97 12.71
N SER A 41 7.49 -1.79 12.69
CA SER A 41 6.82 -1.04 11.63
C SER A 41 7.31 0.41 11.54
N LYS A 42 7.55 1.07 12.68
CA LYS A 42 8.13 2.42 12.70
C LYS A 42 9.53 2.46 12.08
N GLY A 43 10.37 1.47 12.40
CA GLY A 43 11.68 1.32 11.77
C GLY A 43 11.60 1.10 10.26
N MET A 44 10.69 0.21 9.83
CA MET A 44 10.49 -0.09 8.41
C MET A 44 9.94 1.10 7.62
N MET A 45 9.04 1.89 8.20
CA MET A 45 8.57 3.14 7.57
C MET A 45 9.73 4.11 7.34
N GLY A 46 10.64 4.26 8.32
CA GLY A 46 11.84 5.09 8.17
C GLY A 46 12.75 4.59 7.05
N LEU A 47 13.01 3.28 6.99
CA LEU A 47 13.81 2.67 5.92
C LEU A 47 13.19 2.94 4.55
N THR A 48 11.90 2.65 4.38
CA THR A 48 11.19 2.87 3.11
C THR A 48 11.23 4.33 2.71
N ALA A 49 11.07 5.27 3.65
CA ALA A 49 11.15 6.70 3.35
C ALA A 49 12.54 7.11 2.83
N VAL A 50 13.61 6.67 3.49
CA VAL A 50 14.99 6.96 3.05
C VAL A 50 15.27 6.34 1.68
N TYR A 51 14.91 5.06 1.49
CA TYR A 51 15.10 4.37 0.22
C TYR A 51 14.35 5.07 -0.92
N THR A 52 13.10 5.46 -0.66
CA THR A 52 12.26 6.18 -1.63
C THR A 52 12.90 7.53 -1.99
N ALA A 53 13.37 8.30 -1.00
CA ALA A 53 14.03 9.57 -1.26
C ALA A 53 15.29 9.42 -2.13
N VAL A 54 16.13 8.42 -1.85
CA VAL A 54 17.32 8.12 -2.66
C VAL A 54 16.93 7.75 -4.09
N GLN A 55 15.91 6.90 -4.27
CA GLN A 55 15.43 6.48 -5.58
C GLN A 55 14.86 7.67 -6.38
N PHE A 56 14.12 8.57 -5.71
CA PHE A 56 13.59 9.79 -6.32
C PHE A 56 14.72 10.68 -6.86
N VAL A 57 15.76 10.92 -6.06
CA VAL A 57 16.87 11.79 -6.49
C VAL A 57 17.67 11.17 -7.64
N SER A 58 17.88 9.85 -7.61
CA SER A 58 18.79 9.18 -8.56
C SER A 58 18.13 8.80 -9.89
N HIS A 59 16.82 8.55 -9.92
CA HIS A 59 16.19 7.93 -11.10
C HIS A 59 14.96 8.67 -11.67
N PHE A 60 14.46 9.72 -11.01
CA PHE A 60 13.29 10.46 -11.51
C PHE A 60 13.62 11.77 -12.26
N GLY A 61 14.90 12.18 -12.31
CA GLY A 61 15.31 13.45 -12.90
C GLY A 61 15.37 13.50 -14.44
N GLY A 62 15.40 12.35 -15.11
CA GLY A 62 15.40 12.26 -16.57
C GLY A 62 15.30 10.82 -17.03
N HIS A 63 14.18 10.45 -17.65
CA HIS A 63 14.08 9.18 -18.34
C HIS A 63 14.62 9.38 -19.76
N GLU A 64 15.66 8.62 -20.12
CA GLU A 64 16.10 8.55 -21.52
C GLU A 64 14.96 7.95 -22.34
N HIS A 65 14.25 8.79 -23.07
CA HIS A 65 13.42 8.33 -24.15
C HIS A 65 14.38 7.89 -25.25
N HIS A 66 14.47 6.57 -25.47
CA HIS A 66 15.16 6.05 -26.64
C HIS A 66 14.61 6.73 -27.89
N GLU A 67 15.50 7.04 -28.85
CA GLU A 67 15.06 7.54 -30.14
C GLU A 67 13.97 6.62 -30.70
N GLU A 68 12.93 7.21 -31.28
CA GLU A 68 11.79 6.46 -31.80
C GLU A 68 12.30 5.36 -32.74
N ALA A 69 11.92 4.12 -32.42
CA ALA A 69 12.31 2.98 -33.24
C ALA A 69 11.88 3.23 -34.70
N PRO A 70 12.67 2.74 -35.68
CA PRO A 70 12.27 2.79 -37.08
C PRO A 70 10.85 2.24 -37.24
N LYS A 71 10.07 2.84 -38.14
CA LYS A 71 8.65 2.47 -38.36
C LYS A 71 8.53 1.09 -39.01
N PHE A 72 8.65 0.05 -38.20
CA PHE A 72 8.40 -1.32 -38.64
C PHE A 72 6.89 -1.59 -38.75
N ALA A 73 6.48 -2.38 -39.74
CA ALA A 73 5.06 -2.64 -40.02
C ALA A 73 4.29 -3.32 -38.88
N TYR A 74 4.99 -3.98 -37.95
CA TYR A 74 4.39 -4.60 -36.76
C TYR A 74 4.26 -3.66 -35.57
N LEU A 75 4.95 -2.50 -35.58
CA LEU A 75 4.83 -1.50 -34.53
C LEU A 75 3.62 -0.61 -34.81
N LYS A 76 2.91 -0.22 -33.74
CA LYS A 76 1.71 0.63 -33.81
C LYS A 76 0.66 0.14 -34.83
N LEU A 77 0.55 -1.18 -35.01
CA LEU A 77 -0.44 -1.78 -35.91
C LEU A 77 -1.87 -1.46 -35.42
N ARG A 78 -2.71 -0.94 -36.31
CA ARG A 78 -4.11 -0.59 -36.00
C ARG A 78 -5.07 -1.17 -37.04
N ASN A 79 -5.88 -2.12 -36.59
CA ASN A 79 -6.97 -2.70 -37.39
C ASN A 79 -8.31 -1.98 -37.17
N LYS A 80 -8.49 -1.33 -36.01
CA LYS A 80 -9.70 -0.59 -35.63
C LYS A 80 -9.30 0.68 -34.85
N PRO A 81 -10.00 1.80 -35.03
CA PRO A 81 -9.80 2.98 -34.18
C PRO A 81 -10.20 2.68 -32.74
N PHE A 82 -9.44 3.28 -31.82
CA PHE A 82 -9.75 3.22 -30.40
C PHE A 82 -10.96 4.08 -30.04
N PRO A 83 -11.69 3.73 -28.96
CA PRO A 83 -12.95 4.37 -28.60
C PRO A 83 -12.82 5.73 -27.88
N TRP A 84 -11.61 6.27 -27.73
CA TRP A 84 -11.37 7.58 -27.11
C TRP A 84 -11.17 8.68 -28.16
N HIS A 85 -11.21 9.93 -27.69
CA HIS A 85 -11.17 11.12 -28.53
C HIS A 85 -10.02 11.13 -29.55
N TYR A 86 -8.77 10.96 -29.08
CA TYR A 86 -7.61 10.78 -29.97
C TYR A 86 -7.43 9.31 -30.35
N SER A 87 -8.28 8.81 -31.25
CA SER A 87 -8.36 7.38 -31.63
C SER A 87 -7.06 6.79 -32.18
N ASN A 88 -6.16 7.62 -32.68
CA ASN A 88 -4.84 7.22 -33.19
C ASN A 88 -3.77 7.06 -32.09
N CYS A 89 -3.94 7.64 -30.91
CA CYS A 89 -2.99 7.52 -29.79
C CYS A 89 -3.33 6.32 -28.90
N ASP A 90 -2.34 5.69 -28.25
CA ASP A 90 -2.59 4.63 -27.27
C ASP A 90 -3.14 5.19 -25.94
N LEU A 91 -3.66 4.32 -25.07
CA LEU A 91 -4.34 4.74 -23.83
C LEU A 91 -3.44 5.54 -22.88
N LEU A 92 -2.15 5.20 -22.77
CA LEU A 92 -1.19 5.84 -21.87
C LEU A 92 -0.10 6.63 -22.62
N ASP A 93 -0.31 6.88 -23.92
CA ASP A 93 0.63 7.64 -24.74
C ASP A 93 0.34 9.14 -24.57
N SER A 94 0.97 9.76 -23.56
CA SER A 94 0.81 11.20 -23.28
C SER A 94 1.38 12.06 -24.40
N HIS A 95 2.56 11.71 -24.91
CA HIS A 95 3.23 12.45 -25.97
C HIS A 95 2.40 12.51 -27.26
N CYS A 96 1.85 11.38 -27.72
CA CYS A 96 0.97 11.36 -28.88
C CYS A 96 -0.27 12.26 -28.68
N LYS A 97 -0.87 12.25 -27.49
CA LYS A 97 -2.05 13.07 -27.18
C LYS A 97 -1.72 14.56 -27.13
N GLU A 98 -0.55 14.92 -26.65
CA GLU A 98 -0.08 16.32 -26.65
C GLU A 98 0.12 16.83 -28.08
N LEU A 99 0.77 16.03 -28.93
CA LEU A 99 0.94 16.35 -30.35
C LEU A 99 -0.40 16.44 -31.09
N ALA A 100 -1.32 15.50 -30.85
CA ALA A 100 -2.65 15.52 -31.45
C ALA A 100 -3.45 16.77 -31.04
N ARG A 101 -3.38 17.14 -29.76
CA ARG A 101 -4.02 18.36 -29.25
C ARG A 101 -3.39 19.63 -29.82
N ALA A 102 -2.07 19.67 -29.96
CA ALA A 102 -1.38 20.81 -30.56
C ALA A 102 -1.75 20.98 -32.04
N ALA A 103 -1.81 19.87 -32.79
CA ALA A 103 -2.26 19.87 -34.18
C ALA A 103 -3.72 20.33 -34.31
N GLU A 104 -4.61 19.84 -33.46
CA GLU A 104 -6.02 20.27 -33.43
C GLU A 104 -6.14 21.78 -33.15
N LYS A 105 -5.36 22.32 -32.21
CA LYS A 105 -5.33 23.76 -31.93
C LYS A 105 -4.86 24.58 -33.13
N ALA A 106 -3.76 24.17 -33.76
CA ALA A 106 -3.22 24.86 -34.93
C ALA A 106 -4.24 24.92 -36.08
N LEU A 107 -5.00 23.85 -36.29
CA LEU A 107 -6.06 23.79 -37.32
C LEU A 107 -7.30 24.65 -36.98
N ASN A 108 -7.51 24.99 -35.71
CA ASN A 108 -8.64 25.81 -35.26
C ASN A 108 -8.27 27.30 -35.11
N GLU A 109 -6.97 27.63 -35.15
CA GLU A 109 -6.44 29.00 -35.07
C GLU A 109 -6.12 29.60 -36.46
N GLU A 110 -6.18 28.80 -37.53
CA GLU A 110 -6.26 29.23 -38.95
C GLU A 110 -7.71 29.51 -39.38
#